data_AF-A0A359GZT7-F1
#
_entry.id   AF-A0A359GZT7-F1
#
_cell.length_a   1.000
_cell.length_b   1.000
_cell.length_c   1.000
_cell.angle_alpha   90.00
_cell.angle_beta   90.00
_cell.angle_gamma   90.00
#
_symmetry.space_group_name_H-M   'P 1'
#
loop_
_entity.id
_entity.type
_entity.pdbx_description
1 polymer ?
#
loop_
_entity_poly.entity_id
_entity_poly.type
_entity_poly.pdbx_seq_one_letter_code
_entity_poly.pdbx_strand_id
1 'polypeptide(L)'
;MAEHKETRIPGRGTEEMKTNDVTGRFKYGEVGIAFEVGRPGIGARLFEVEKLTVAMARLGIRLEPNNPLTHLIVDEDKGLLNPEVLNEKVLSAIVEFTIPIDRTEEVLKIGKEIASTMGTVFSVDLI
;
A
#
# COMPACT_ATOMS: atom_id res chain seq x y z
N MET A 1 3.16 9.83 -19.95
CA MET A 1 3.06 9.27 -18.58
C MET A 1 3.90 8.00 -18.57
N ALA A 2 4.70 7.75 -17.54
CA ALA A 2 5.46 6.50 -17.46
C ALA A 2 4.50 5.38 -17.07
N GLU A 3 4.36 4.37 -17.92
CA GLU A 3 3.60 3.14 -17.64
C GLU A 3 4.45 2.18 -16.83
N HIS A 4 3.86 1.54 -15.83
CA HIS A 4 4.54 0.48 -15.10
C HIS A 4 4.56 -0.80 -15.96
N LYS A 5 5.76 -1.34 -16.24
CA LYS A 5 5.95 -2.38 -17.27
C LYS A 5 5.14 -3.67 -17.02
N GLU A 6 4.95 -4.04 -15.76
CA GLU A 6 4.23 -5.26 -15.38
C GLU A 6 2.71 -5.07 -15.40
N THR A 7 2.21 -3.98 -14.81
CA THR A 7 0.76 -3.76 -14.66
C THR A 7 0.14 -3.13 -15.89
N ARG A 8 0.95 -2.49 -16.75
CA ARG A 8 0.50 -1.66 -17.90
C ARG A 8 -0.45 -0.52 -17.50
N ILE A 9 -0.49 -0.19 -16.21
CA ILE A 9 -1.32 0.87 -15.66
C ILE A 9 -0.45 2.14 -15.52
N PRO A 10 -0.92 3.32 -15.97
CA PRO A 10 -0.23 4.56 -15.75
C PRO A 10 -0.39 5.01 -14.29
N GLY A 11 0.69 4.95 -13.49
CA GLY A 11 0.72 5.50 -12.14
C GLY A 11 1.42 4.63 -11.10
N ARG A 12 1.15 4.94 -9.83
CA ARG A 12 1.80 4.33 -8.64
C ARG A 12 0.84 3.55 -7.73
N GLY A 13 -0.45 3.59 -8.04
CA GLY A 13 -1.52 2.83 -7.41
C GLY A 13 -2.47 2.35 -8.51
N THR A 14 -3.52 1.64 -8.16
CA THR A 14 -4.39 1.02 -9.17
C THR A 14 -5.30 2.01 -9.90
N GLU A 15 -5.76 1.62 -11.08
CA GLU A 15 -6.88 2.30 -11.78
C GLU A 15 -8.23 2.04 -11.10
N GLU A 16 -8.30 0.98 -10.30
CA GLU A 16 -9.52 0.49 -9.66
C GLU A 16 -10.03 1.45 -8.59
N MET A 17 -9.11 2.07 -7.86
CA MET A 17 -9.42 3.05 -6.84
C MET A 17 -10.17 4.28 -7.39
N LYS A 18 -10.01 4.57 -8.69
CA LYS A 18 -10.55 5.78 -9.35
C LYS A 18 -11.84 5.53 -10.13
N THR A 19 -12.22 4.28 -10.32
CA THR A 19 -13.33 3.87 -11.20
C THR A 19 -14.36 3.02 -10.47
N ASN A 20 -14.45 3.14 -9.14
CA ASN A 20 -15.35 2.33 -8.33
C ASN A 20 -16.83 2.54 -8.68
N ASP A 21 -17.18 3.74 -9.16
CA ASP A 21 -18.51 4.09 -9.66
C ASP A 21 -18.96 3.24 -10.87
N VAL A 22 -18.00 2.72 -11.65
CA VAL A 22 -18.23 1.86 -12.80
C VAL A 22 -17.92 0.38 -12.49
N THR A 23 -16.88 0.12 -11.69
CA THR A 23 -16.37 -1.25 -11.44
C THR A 23 -16.99 -1.94 -10.23
N GLY A 24 -17.50 -1.18 -9.24
CA GLY A 24 -18.09 -1.71 -8.01
C GLY A 24 -17.14 -2.58 -7.17
N ARG A 25 -15.84 -2.30 -7.22
CA ARG A 25 -14.80 -3.10 -6.56
C ARG A 25 -14.84 -2.98 -5.03
N PHE A 26 -15.16 -1.81 -4.49
CA PHE A 26 -15.45 -1.62 -3.06
C PHE A 26 -16.94 -1.83 -2.83
N LYS A 27 -17.27 -2.92 -2.14
CA LYS A 27 -18.66 -3.29 -1.87
C LYS A 27 -19.17 -2.60 -0.62
N TYR A 28 -20.49 -2.59 -0.45
CA TYR A 28 -21.09 -2.15 0.79
C TYR A 28 -20.55 -2.97 1.98
N GLY A 29 -20.08 -2.29 3.02
CA GLY A 29 -19.45 -2.91 4.19
C GLY A 29 -17.95 -3.14 4.06
N GLU A 30 -17.34 -2.74 2.94
CA GLU A 30 -15.89 -2.74 2.74
C GLU A 30 -15.36 -1.29 2.68
N VAL A 31 -14.09 -1.11 3.05
CA VAL A 31 -13.37 0.15 2.99
C VAL A 31 -12.04 -0.07 2.27
N GLY A 32 -11.73 0.81 1.33
CA GLY A 32 -10.40 0.88 0.72
C GLY A 32 -9.48 1.74 1.56
N ILE A 33 -8.28 1.25 1.87
CA ILE A 33 -7.25 2.01 2.57
C ILE A 33 -5.97 1.99 1.76
N ALA A 34 -5.36 3.17 1.61
CA ALA A 34 -4.03 3.31 1.03
C ALA A 34 -3.11 4.13 1.93
N PHE A 35 -1.91 3.62 2.17
CA PHE A 35 -0.82 4.36 2.80
C PHE A 35 0.16 4.82 1.71
N GLU A 36 0.09 6.09 1.32
CA GLU A 36 1.00 6.68 0.33
C GLU A 36 2.28 7.21 1.02
N VAL A 37 3.35 6.43 0.96
CA VAL A 37 4.63 6.68 1.64
C VAL A 37 5.51 7.60 0.80
N GLY A 38 6.13 8.61 1.42
CA GLY A 38 7.13 9.51 0.83
C GLY A 38 6.62 10.88 0.33
N ARG A 39 5.30 11.13 0.36
CA ARG A 39 4.73 12.44 0.00
C ARG A 39 4.96 13.52 1.06
N PRO A 40 4.99 14.83 0.69
CA PRO A 40 4.86 15.40 -0.65
C PRO A 40 6.20 15.56 -1.41
N GLY A 41 7.18 14.68 -1.20
CA GLY A 41 8.48 14.74 -1.89
C GLY A 41 9.70 14.36 -1.05
N ILE A 42 9.50 13.86 0.17
CA ILE A 42 10.57 13.31 1.03
C ILE A 42 11.16 12.04 0.40
N GLY A 43 10.32 11.27 -0.30
CA GLY A 43 10.64 9.95 -0.81
C GLY A 43 10.71 8.91 0.31
N ALA A 44 10.96 7.66 -0.07
CA ALA A 44 11.12 6.56 0.86
C ALA A 44 12.13 5.56 0.31
N ARG A 45 12.82 4.85 1.20
CA ARG A 45 13.47 3.59 0.82
C ARG A 45 12.47 2.46 0.99
N LEU A 46 12.56 1.41 0.17
CA LEU A 46 11.57 0.33 0.18
C LEU A 46 11.52 -0.43 1.52
N PHE A 47 12.60 -0.44 2.31
CA PHE A 47 12.53 -0.97 3.68
C PHE A 47 11.60 -0.18 4.62
N GLU A 48 11.33 1.10 4.35
CA GLU A 48 10.33 1.86 5.11
C GLU A 48 8.92 1.39 4.73
N VAL A 49 8.71 1.08 3.45
CA VAL A 49 7.45 0.53 2.93
C VAL A 49 7.21 -0.88 3.48
N GLU A 50 8.27 -1.69 3.60
CA GLU A 50 8.18 -3.05 4.16
C GLU A 50 7.61 -3.08 5.59
N LYS A 51 7.89 -2.06 6.40
CA LYS A 51 7.31 -1.97 7.77
C LYS A 51 5.78 -1.99 7.73
N LEU A 52 5.18 -1.32 6.76
CA LEU A 52 3.73 -1.31 6.56
C LEU A 52 3.24 -2.65 6.01
N THR A 53 3.89 -3.21 4.99
CA THR A 53 3.45 -4.48 4.38
C THR A 53 3.53 -5.64 5.38
N VAL A 54 4.59 -5.72 6.19
CA VAL A 54 4.74 -6.72 7.27
C VAL A 54 3.64 -6.55 8.32
N ALA A 55 3.31 -5.32 8.71
CA ALA A 55 2.26 -5.09 9.68
C ALA A 55 0.88 -5.49 9.15
N MET A 56 0.57 -5.19 7.89
CA MET A 56 -0.68 -5.59 7.25
C MET A 56 -0.76 -7.12 7.13
N ALA A 57 0.32 -7.78 6.73
CA ALA A 57 0.37 -9.23 6.64
C ALA A 57 0.13 -9.92 8.00
N ARG A 58 0.66 -9.36 9.10
CA ARG A 58 0.39 -9.84 10.48
C ARG A 58 -1.08 -9.72 10.88
N LEU A 59 -1.82 -8.79 10.30
CA LEU A 59 -3.27 -8.64 10.48
C LEU A 59 -4.09 -9.53 9.54
N GLY A 60 -3.43 -10.37 8.73
CA GLY A 60 -4.05 -11.20 7.70
C GLY A 60 -4.55 -10.39 6.50
N ILE A 61 -4.03 -9.19 6.29
CA ILE A 61 -4.42 -8.30 5.19
C ILE A 61 -3.46 -8.51 4.02
N ARG A 62 -4.03 -8.72 2.83
CA ARG A 62 -3.28 -8.82 1.57
C ARG A 62 -3.39 -7.53 0.78
N LEU A 63 -2.31 -7.15 0.10
CA LEU A 63 -2.30 -5.99 -0.78
C LEU A 63 -3.15 -6.25 -2.03
N GLU A 64 -3.59 -5.16 -2.66
CA GLU A 64 -4.27 -5.20 -3.94
C GLU A 64 -3.37 -5.87 -5.01
N PRO A 65 -3.78 -6.99 -5.62
CA PRO A 65 -2.97 -7.75 -6.57
C PRO A 65 -2.47 -6.94 -7.77
N ASN A 66 -3.20 -5.90 -8.17
CA ASN A 66 -2.83 -5.05 -9.30
C ASN A 66 -1.95 -3.84 -8.92
N ASN A 67 -1.57 -3.73 -7.64
CA ASN A 67 -0.63 -2.70 -7.18
C ASN A 67 0.81 -3.04 -7.61
N PRO A 68 1.58 -2.09 -8.20
CA PRO A 68 3.00 -2.29 -8.54
C PRO A 68 3.88 -2.83 -7.39
N LEU A 69 3.60 -2.43 -6.15
CA LEU A 69 4.29 -2.88 -4.95
C LEU A 69 4.07 -4.38 -4.69
N THR A 70 2.91 -4.94 -5.04
CA THR A 70 2.61 -6.35 -4.85
C THR A 70 3.56 -7.24 -5.64
N HIS A 71 3.99 -6.82 -6.83
CA HIS A 71 4.99 -7.54 -7.64
C HIS A 71 6.40 -7.54 -7.03
N LEU A 72 6.66 -6.72 -6.01
CA LEU A 72 7.91 -6.69 -5.28
C LEU A 72 7.86 -7.55 -4.01
N ILE A 73 6.71 -8.10 -3.62
CA ILE A 73 6.56 -8.98 -2.46
C ILE A 73 7.01 -10.40 -2.82
N VAL A 74 7.89 -10.98 -2.01
CA VAL A 74 8.41 -12.36 -2.17
C VAL A 74 7.79 -13.36 -1.19
N ASP A 75 7.18 -12.87 -0.11
CA ASP A 75 6.45 -13.65 0.88
C ASP A 75 5.21 -12.86 1.30
N GLU A 76 4.04 -13.17 0.72
CA GLU A 76 2.78 -12.46 0.99
C GLU A 76 2.30 -12.65 2.43
N ASP A 77 2.47 -13.84 2.99
CA ASP A 77 1.99 -14.15 4.34
C ASP A 77 2.80 -13.41 5.42
N LYS A 78 4.06 -13.08 5.11
CA LYS A 78 4.91 -12.24 5.96
C LYS A 78 4.96 -10.77 5.54
N GLY A 79 4.49 -10.44 4.34
CA GLY A 79 4.57 -9.10 3.75
C GLY A 79 5.99 -8.65 3.42
N LEU A 80 6.91 -9.57 3.10
CA LEU A 80 8.32 -9.25 2.83
C LEU A 80 8.54 -8.86 1.37
N LEU A 81 9.26 -7.76 1.15
CA LEU A 81 9.69 -7.32 -0.17
C LEU A 81 10.95 -8.07 -0.62
N ASN A 82 11.23 -8.07 -1.92
CA ASN A 82 12.45 -8.63 -2.47
C ASN A 82 13.67 -7.93 -1.82
N PRO A 83 14.55 -8.67 -1.12
CA PRO A 83 15.70 -8.08 -0.44
C PRO A 83 16.61 -7.26 -1.36
N GLU A 84 16.66 -7.58 -2.65
CA GLU A 84 17.47 -6.87 -3.64
C GLU A 84 17.03 -5.42 -3.85
N VAL A 85 15.75 -5.09 -3.59
CA VAL A 85 15.21 -3.74 -3.80
C VAL A 85 15.05 -2.93 -2.52
N LEU A 86 15.23 -3.52 -1.33
CA LEU A 86 14.92 -2.86 -0.05
C LEU A 86 15.63 -1.51 0.14
N ASN A 87 16.85 -1.39 -0.37
CA ASN A 87 17.63 -0.16 -0.25
C ASN A 87 17.34 0.87 -1.36
N GLU A 88 16.56 0.52 -2.38
CA GLU A 88 16.22 1.45 -3.46
C GLU A 88 15.35 2.60 -2.96
N LYS A 89 15.62 3.81 -3.49
CA LYS A 89 14.85 5.00 -3.15
C LYS A 89 13.77 5.23 -4.20
N VAL A 90 12.54 5.37 -3.73
CA VAL A 90 11.38 5.76 -4.54
C VAL A 90 10.88 7.15 -4.14
N LEU A 91 10.27 7.87 -5.08
CA LEU A 91 9.60 9.14 -4.79
C LEU A 91 8.34 8.92 -3.93
N SER A 92 7.62 7.84 -4.22
CA SER A 92 6.48 7.38 -3.42
C SER A 92 6.19 5.92 -3.69
N ALA A 93 5.63 5.22 -2.72
CA ALA A 93 5.03 3.90 -2.90
C ALA A 93 3.70 3.85 -2.15
N ILE A 94 2.75 3.08 -2.65
CA ILE A 94 1.42 2.96 -2.07
C ILE A 94 1.25 1.52 -1.57
N VAL A 95 0.93 1.37 -0.28
CA VAL A 95 0.43 0.13 0.31
C VAL A 95 -1.09 0.23 0.33
N GLU A 96 -1.79 -0.43 -0.61
CA GLU A 96 -3.25 -0.38 -0.71
C GLU A 96 -3.89 -1.76 -0.61
N PHE A 97 -5.07 -1.79 0.00
CA PHE A 97 -5.84 -3.00 0.25
C PHE A 97 -7.30 -2.66 0.62
N THR A 98 -8.16 -3.68 0.62
CA THR A 98 -9.56 -3.57 1.03
C THR A 98 -9.79 -4.40 2.29
N ILE A 99 -10.58 -3.88 3.23
CA ILE A 99 -10.97 -4.56 4.46
C ILE A 99 -12.47 -4.41 4.74
N PRO A 100 -13.05 -5.28 5.58
CA PRO A 100 -14.33 -5.00 6.22
C PRO A 100 -14.31 -3.68 7.02
N ILE A 101 -15.40 -2.91 6.94
CA ILE A 101 -15.51 -1.58 7.56
C ILE A 101 -15.30 -1.59 9.08
N ASP A 102 -15.67 -2.67 9.76
CA ASP A 102 -15.50 -2.85 11.20
C ASP A 102 -14.03 -2.99 11.63
N ARG A 103 -13.12 -3.31 10.70
CA ARG A 103 -11.67 -3.37 10.93
C ARG A 103 -10.93 -2.05 10.69
N THR A 104 -11.63 -1.01 10.23
CA THR A 104 -11.00 0.29 9.89
C THR A 104 -10.25 0.89 11.07
N GLU A 105 -10.83 0.89 12.27
CA GLU A 105 -10.20 1.46 13.46
C GLU A 105 -8.92 0.70 13.86
N GLU A 106 -8.91 -0.63 13.75
CA GLU A 106 -7.75 -1.48 14.02
C GLU A 106 -6.58 -1.09 13.10
N VAL A 107 -6.85 -1.01 11.80
CA VAL A 107 -5.82 -0.70 10.79
C VAL A 107 -5.27 0.71 10.95
N LEU A 108 -6.12 1.70 11.23
CA LEU A 108 -5.67 3.08 11.43
C LEU A 108 -4.83 3.25 12.71
N LYS A 109 -5.13 2.51 13.78
CA LYS A 109 -4.31 2.48 15.01
C LYS A 109 -2.93 1.91 14.73
N ILE A 110 -2.87 0.76 14.05
CA ILE A 110 -1.60 0.13 13.66
C ILE A 110 -0.79 1.05 12.74
N GLY A 111 -1.42 1.69 11.75
CA GLY A 111 -0.77 2.68 10.90
C GLY A 111 -0.15 3.81 11.72
N LYS A 112 -0.90 4.36 12.69
CA LYS A 112 -0.41 5.41 13.58
C LYS A 112 0.79 4.98 14.43
N GLU A 113 0.79 3.74 14.93
CA GLU A 113 1.92 3.17 15.67
C GLU A 113 3.16 3.06 14.78
N ILE A 114 3.00 2.50 13.57
CA ILE A 114 4.09 2.33 12.60
C ILE A 114 4.68 3.68 12.21
N ALA A 115 3.85 4.71 12.01
CA ALA A 115 4.29 6.06 11.66
C ALA A 115 5.35 6.61 12.63
N SER A 116 5.28 6.26 13.92
CA SER A 116 6.26 6.68 14.93
C SER A 116 7.64 6.00 14.78
N THR A 117 7.72 4.92 14.00
CA THR A 117 8.93 4.11 13.79
C THR A 117 9.57 4.34 12.41
N MET A 118 8.94 5.16 11.56
CA MET A 118 9.39 5.37 10.19
C MET A 118 10.37 6.54 10.08
N GLY A 119 11.39 6.37 9.23
CA GLY A 119 12.32 7.45 8.85
C GLY A 119 11.77 8.34 7.73
N THR A 120 10.50 8.20 7.39
CA THR A 120 9.77 8.97 6.37
C THR A 120 8.33 9.20 6.84
N VAL A 121 7.51 9.81 6.00
CA VAL A 121 6.09 10.08 6.26
C VAL A 121 5.21 9.33 5.27
N PHE A 122 3.93 9.19 5.59
CA PHE A 122 2.91 8.76 4.65
C PHE A 122 1.60 9.51 4.88
N SER A 123 0.79 9.62 3.83
CA SER A 123 -0.61 10.02 3.93
C SER A 123 -1.51 8.79 3.95
N VAL A 124 -2.68 8.93 4.58
CA VAL A 124 -3.72 7.91 4.60
C VAL A 124 -4.84 8.36 3.67
N ASP A 125 -5.15 7.54 2.68
CA ASP A 125 -6.33 7.69 1.84
C ASP A 125 -7.37 6.64 2.25
N LEU A 126 -8.64 7.04 2.32
CA LEU A 126 -9.75 6.19 2.74
C LEU A 126 -10.93 6.40 1.78
N ILE A 127 -11.52 5.29 1.32
CA ILE A 127 -12.57 5.24 0.29
C ILE A 127 -13.75 4.42 0.78
#